data_AF-A0A8T5FLV0-F1
#
_entry.id   AF-A0A8T5FLV0-F1
#
_cell.length_a   1.000
_cell.length_b   1.000
_cell.length_c   1.000
_cell.angle_alpha   90.00
_cell.angle_beta   90.00
_cell.angle_gamma   90.00
#
_symmetry.space_group_name_H-M   'P 1'
#
loop_
_entity.id
_entity.type
_entity.pdbx_description
1 polymer ?
#
loop_
_entity_poly.entity_id
_entity_poly.type
_entity_poly.pdbx_seq_one_letter_code
_entity_poly.pdbx_strand_id
1 'polypeptide(L)'
;MGGLSKRVLKGYAGRVLAVHYALNTSFRETYNELLNYFSKESSWLMTLRAKRGLCNTSKPGAFTKDYVYLKGYIDVKNFIQNASCLHLLHYGKINIKQINTIMNIPSLNDPSKIFLKLHQESYYFNKTYR
;
A
#
# COMPACT_ATOMS: atom_id res chain seq x y z
N MET A 1 1.66 -19.22 -4.49
CA MET A 1 1.05 -17.87 -4.32
C MET A 1 0.85 -17.64 -2.83
N GLY A 2 1.73 -16.87 -2.17
CA GLY A 2 1.69 -16.66 -0.71
C GLY A 2 0.48 -15.82 -0.30
N GLY A 3 -0.59 -16.47 0.19
CA GLY A 3 -1.83 -15.82 0.59
C GLY A 3 -1.69 -15.09 1.92
N LEU A 4 -2.24 -13.87 2.00
CA LEU A 4 -2.35 -13.08 3.23
C LEU A 4 -3.08 -13.89 4.31
N SER A 5 -2.36 -14.34 5.34
CA SER A 5 -2.98 -15.07 6.44
C SER A 5 -3.90 -14.15 7.25
N LYS A 6 -4.91 -14.72 7.92
CA LYS A 6 -5.81 -13.98 8.84
C LYS A 6 -5.01 -13.18 9.88
N ARG A 7 -3.89 -13.74 10.37
CA ARG A 7 -2.97 -13.07 11.31
C ARG A 7 -2.34 -11.82 10.70
N VAL A 8 -1.85 -11.90 9.47
CA VAL A 8 -1.23 -10.77 8.75
C VAL A 8 -2.28 -9.69 8.48
N LEU A 9 -3.47 -10.07 8.01
CA LEU A 9 -4.58 -9.14 7.77
C LEU A 9 -5.00 -8.41 9.05
N LYS A 10 -5.12 -9.14 10.17
CA LYS A 10 -5.40 -8.53 11.49
C LYS A 10 -4.33 -7.50 11.86
N GLY A 11 -3.05 -7.79 11.58
CA GLY A 11 -1.95 -6.85 11.78
C GLY A 11 -2.08 -5.58 10.94
N TYR A 12 -2.44 -5.68 9.66
CA TYR A 12 -2.66 -4.50 8.82
C TYR A 12 -3.85 -3.68 9.27
N ALA A 13 -4.96 -4.31 9.62
CA ALA A 13 -6.13 -3.63 10.16
C ALA A 13 -5.79 -2.84 11.43
N GLY A 14 -5.03 -3.44 12.35
CA GLY A 14 -4.56 -2.76 13.57
C GLY A 14 -3.72 -1.51 13.31
N ARG A 15 -2.88 -1.51 12.27
CA ARG A 15 -2.08 -0.32 11.91
C ARG A 15 -2.95 0.82 11.38
N VAL A 16 -4.01 0.51 10.63
CA VAL A 16 -4.95 1.53 10.15
C VAL A 16 -5.79 2.07 11.29
N LEU A 17 -6.23 1.21 12.21
CA LEU A 17 -6.90 1.64 13.45
C LEU A 17 -5.99 2.55 14.30
N ALA A 18 -4.72 2.21 14.43
CA ALA A 18 -3.76 3.04 15.14
C ALA A 18 -3.66 4.45 14.55
N VAL A 19 -3.63 4.57 13.22
CA VAL A 19 -3.67 5.88 12.53
C VAL A 19 -4.99 6.61 12.83
N HIS A 20 -6.13 5.92 12.73
CA HIS A 20 -7.45 6.51 13.01
C HIS A 20 -7.53 7.13 14.41
N TYR A 21 -7.12 6.40 15.45
CA TYR A 21 -7.12 6.92 16.81
C TYR A 21 -6.06 7.99 17.03
N ALA A 22 -4.84 7.81 16.50
CA ALA A 22 -3.74 8.77 16.68
C ALA A 22 -4.06 10.15 16.11
N LEU A 23 -4.86 10.24 15.05
CA LEU A 23 -5.29 11.51 14.46
C LEU A 23 -6.09 12.39 15.44
N ASN A 24 -6.72 11.81 16.46
CA ASN A 24 -7.64 12.52 17.36
C ASN A 24 -7.24 12.45 18.84
N THR A 25 -6.21 11.69 19.20
CA THR A 25 -5.89 11.38 20.61
C THR A 25 -4.39 11.48 20.90
N SER A 26 -4.00 11.44 22.17
CA SER A 26 -2.61 11.29 22.61
C SER A 26 -2.07 9.88 22.36
N PHE A 27 -0.76 9.68 22.48
CA PHE A 27 -0.15 8.35 22.40
C PHE A 27 -0.74 7.37 23.42
N ARG A 28 -0.91 7.81 24.67
CA ARG A 28 -1.43 6.96 25.74
C ARG A 28 -2.86 6.50 25.44
N GLU A 29 -3.70 7.41 24.99
CA GLU A 29 -5.08 7.10 24.60
C GLU A 29 -5.12 6.18 23.39
N THR A 30 -4.34 6.47 22.33
CA THR A 30 -4.23 5.57 21.16
C THR A 30 -3.81 4.15 21.58
N TYR A 31 -2.82 4.03 22.47
CA TYR A 31 -2.37 2.73 22.99
C TYR A 31 -3.49 2.01 23.74
N ASN A 32 -4.21 2.71 24.61
CA ASN A 32 -5.33 2.16 25.37
C ASN A 32 -6.44 1.67 24.44
N GLU A 33 -6.78 2.42 23.40
CA GLU A 33 -7.79 2.00 22.41
C GLU A 33 -7.40 0.70 21.70
N LEU A 34 -6.12 0.53 21.37
CA LEU A 34 -5.65 -0.68 20.69
C LEU A 34 -5.62 -1.92 21.60
N LEU A 35 -5.49 -1.75 22.93
CA LEU A 35 -5.54 -2.86 23.89
C LEU A 35 -6.88 -3.62 23.87
N ASN A 36 -7.95 -2.99 23.38
CA ASN A 36 -9.25 -3.64 23.21
C ASN A 36 -9.22 -4.78 22.16
N TYR A 37 -8.21 -4.82 21.28
CA TYR A 37 -8.19 -5.73 20.12
C TYR A 37 -6.89 -6.54 19.98
N PHE A 38 -5.79 -6.06 20.58
CA PHE A 38 -4.43 -6.57 20.38
C PHE A 38 -3.68 -6.78 21.70
N SER A 39 -2.61 -7.58 21.67
CA SER A 39 -1.72 -7.74 22.82
C SER A 39 -1.00 -6.43 23.15
N LYS A 40 -0.56 -6.28 24.41
CA LYS A 40 0.22 -5.10 24.87
C LYS A 40 1.36 -4.75 23.92
N GLU A 41 2.15 -5.74 23.51
CA GLU A 41 3.27 -5.56 22.59
C GLU A 41 2.80 -5.07 21.21
N SER A 42 1.77 -5.69 20.63
CA SER A 42 1.24 -5.29 19.32
C SER A 42 0.64 -3.88 19.35
N SER A 43 -0.14 -3.56 20.39
CA SER A 43 -0.73 -2.23 20.60
C SER A 43 0.36 -1.16 20.73
N TRP A 44 1.43 -1.45 21.48
CA TRP A 44 2.55 -0.55 21.63
C TRP A 44 3.25 -0.29 20.28
N LEU A 45 3.61 -1.35 19.55
CA LEU A 45 4.29 -1.22 18.26
C LEU A 45 3.44 -0.48 17.21
N MET A 46 2.13 -0.73 17.19
CA MET A 46 1.20 -0.03 16.30
C MET A 46 1.05 1.44 16.67
N THR A 47 0.93 1.76 17.97
CA THR A 47 0.87 3.15 18.47
C THR A 47 2.15 3.90 18.14
N LEU A 48 3.30 3.31 18.44
CA LEU A 48 4.61 3.88 18.14
C LEU A 48 4.74 4.19 16.65
N ARG A 49 4.33 3.26 15.79
CA ARG A 49 4.36 3.44 14.34
C ARG A 49 3.45 4.57 13.87
N ALA A 50 2.27 4.72 14.46
CA ALA A 50 1.32 5.77 14.13
C ALA A 50 1.72 7.13 14.71
N LYS A 51 2.42 7.20 15.84
CA LYS A 51 2.79 8.46 16.53
C LYS A 51 4.24 8.91 16.28
N ARG A 52 5.06 8.13 15.57
CA ARG A 52 6.46 8.49 15.30
C ARG A 52 6.59 9.80 14.55
N GLY A 53 7.64 10.55 14.85
CA GLY A 53 7.96 11.83 14.21
C GLY A 53 7.19 13.02 14.77
N LEU A 54 6.29 12.82 15.74
CA LEU A 54 5.63 13.93 16.45
C LEU A 54 6.54 14.43 17.59
N CYS A 55 6.76 15.74 17.65
CA CYS A 55 7.53 16.36 18.74
C CYS A 55 6.82 16.27 20.09
N ASN A 56 5.48 16.33 20.11
CA ASN A 56 4.68 16.20 21.32
C ASN A 56 3.59 15.14 21.10
N THR A 57 3.82 13.95 21.65
CA THR A 57 2.93 12.79 21.51
C THR A 57 1.69 12.85 22.41
N SER A 58 1.59 13.84 23.31
CA SER A 58 0.34 14.13 24.05
C SER A 58 -0.73 14.79 23.16
N LYS A 59 -0.36 15.29 21.98
CA LYS A 59 -1.27 15.95 21.05
C LYS A 59 -1.76 15.00 19.95
N PRO A 60 -2.93 15.30 19.34
CA PRO A 60 -3.39 14.63 18.14
C PRO A 60 -2.38 14.76 16.99
N GLY A 61 -2.34 13.74 16.12
CA GLY A 61 -1.44 13.67 14.98
C GLY A 61 -1.01 12.24 14.70
N ALA A 62 -0.76 11.91 13.42
CA ALA A 62 -0.36 10.57 13.02
C ALA A 62 0.56 10.56 11.81
N PHE A 63 1.49 9.61 11.78
CA PHE A 63 2.21 9.18 10.60
C PHE A 63 1.32 8.24 9.75
N THR A 64 0.58 8.80 8.79
CA THR A 64 -0.56 8.16 8.11
C THR A 64 -0.20 7.14 7.02
N LYS A 65 1.07 6.71 6.92
CA LYS A 65 1.57 5.87 5.83
C LYS A 65 0.82 4.54 5.68
N ASP A 66 0.49 3.87 6.79
CA ASP A 66 -0.25 2.60 6.73
C ASP A 66 -1.70 2.80 6.22
N TYR A 67 -2.35 3.93 6.52
CA TYR A 67 -3.64 4.30 5.92
C TYR A 67 -3.51 4.58 4.41
N VAL A 68 -2.50 5.37 4.01
CA VAL A 68 -2.24 5.69 2.60
C VAL A 68 -1.98 4.42 1.78
N TYR A 69 -1.25 3.46 2.33
CA TYR A 69 -0.99 2.17 1.67
C TYR A 69 -2.25 1.33 1.49
N LEU A 70 -3.12 1.24 2.50
CA LEU A 70 -4.41 0.56 2.33
C LEU A 70 -5.25 1.26 1.26
N LYS A 71 -5.35 2.59 1.32
CA LYS A 71 -6.11 3.38 0.37
C LYS A 71 -5.61 3.17 -1.06
N GLY A 72 -4.30 3.27 -1.28
CA GLY A 72 -3.68 3.03 -2.58
C GLY A 72 -3.89 1.61 -3.09
N TYR A 73 -3.81 0.60 -2.21
CA TYR A 73 -4.12 -0.78 -2.58
C TYR A 73 -5.57 -0.94 -3.04
N ILE A 74 -6.54 -0.36 -2.33
CA ILE A 74 -7.96 -0.39 -2.71
C ILE A 74 -8.17 0.34 -4.05
N ASP A 75 -7.57 1.51 -4.22
CA ASP A 75 -7.70 2.30 -5.44
C ASP A 75 -7.15 1.54 -6.66
N VAL A 76 -5.97 0.92 -6.53
CA VAL A 76 -5.38 0.06 -7.57
C VAL A 76 -6.24 -1.18 -7.82
N LYS A 77 -6.69 -1.86 -6.76
CA LYS A 77 -7.52 -3.05 -6.87
C LYS A 77 -8.81 -2.75 -7.64
N ASN A 78 -9.47 -1.65 -7.33
CA ASN A 78 -10.69 -1.21 -8.02
C ASN A 78 -10.40 -0.83 -9.47
N PHE A 79 -9.29 -0.13 -9.72
CA PHE A 79 -8.88 0.24 -11.07
C PHE A 79 -8.63 -0.97 -11.99
N ILE A 80 -8.00 -2.03 -11.47
CA ILE A 80 -7.67 -3.23 -12.25
C ILE A 80 -8.78 -4.30 -12.27
N GLN A 81 -9.97 -4.03 -11.71
CA GLN A 81 -11.11 -4.97 -11.80
C GLN A 81 -11.44 -5.32 -13.26
N ASN A 82 -11.19 -4.40 -14.20
CA ASN A 82 -11.13 -4.69 -15.63
C ASN A 82 -9.68 -4.97 -16.03
N ALA A 83 -9.35 -6.23 -16.34
CA ALA A 83 -7.99 -6.67 -16.66
C ALA A 83 -7.35 -5.92 -17.86
N SER A 84 -8.16 -5.29 -18.72
CA SER A 84 -7.70 -4.48 -19.84
C SER A 84 -6.90 -3.24 -19.42
N CYS A 85 -7.04 -2.75 -18.20
CA CYS A 85 -6.39 -1.51 -17.75
C CYS A 85 -5.05 -1.71 -17.04
N LEU A 86 -4.62 -2.95 -16.75
CA LEU A 86 -3.40 -3.20 -15.96
C LEU A 86 -2.14 -2.61 -16.62
N HIS A 87 -2.02 -2.74 -17.94
CA HIS A 87 -0.87 -2.21 -18.69
C HIS A 87 -0.67 -0.69 -18.50
N LEU A 88 -1.75 0.05 -18.22
CA LEU A 88 -1.69 1.49 -17.99
C LEU A 88 -0.90 1.85 -16.73
N LEU A 89 -0.77 0.95 -15.75
CA LEU A 89 0.06 1.16 -14.57
C LEU A 89 1.56 0.93 -14.83
N HIS A 90 1.94 0.46 -16.02
CA HIS A 90 3.33 0.16 -16.38
C HIS A 90 4.07 1.31 -17.06
N TYR A 91 3.43 2.46 -17.25
CA TYR A 91 4.07 3.68 -17.79
C TYR A 91 5.08 4.33 -16.81
N GLY A 92 5.26 3.78 -15.60
CA GLY A 92 6.29 4.19 -14.65
C GLY A 92 5.72 4.63 -13.30
N LYS A 93 6.35 5.63 -12.66
CA LYS A 93 5.93 6.18 -11.36
C LYS A 93 4.77 7.17 -11.52
N ILE A 94 3.59 6.64 -11.84
CA ILE A 94 2.42 7.44 -12.15
C ILE A 94 1.27 7.11 -11.20
N ASN A 95 0.40 8.09 -10.94
CA ASN A 95 -0.86 7.87 -10.24
C ASN A 95 -1.96 7.48 -11.23
N ILE A 96 -2.94 6.67 -10.79
CA ILE A 96 -4.16 6.34 -11.56
C ILE A 96 -4.83 7.59 -12.13
N LYS A 97 -4.86 8.69 -11.35
CA LYS A 97 -5.46 9.97 -11.78
C LYS A 97 -4.72 10.63 -12.96
N GLN A 98 -3.44 10.30 -13.17
CA GLN A 98 -2.61 10.87 -14.24
C GLN A 98 -2.71 10.09 -15.56
N ILE A 99 -3.41 8.95 -15.58
CA ILE A 99 -3.50 8.08 -16.77
C ILE A 99 -4.05 8.86 -17.97
N ASN A 100 -5.11 9.64 -17.80
CA ASN A 100 -5.67 10.44 -18.91
C ASN A 100 -4.67 11.45 -19.46
N THR A 101 -3.90 12.11 -18.60
CA THR A 101 -2.85 13.05 -19.03
C THR A 101 -1.76 12.33 -19.82
N ILE A 102 -1.36 11.14 -19.37
CA ILE A 102 -0.31 10.34 -20.01
C ILE A 102 -0.77 9.84 -21.38
N MET A 103 -2.00 9.33 -21.48
CA MET A 103 -2.54 8.83 -22.75
C MET A 103 -2.66 9.91 -23.84
N ASN A 104 -2.63 11.20 -23.47
CA ASN A 104 -2.63 12.31 -24.40
C ASN A 104 -1.23 12.74 -24.87
N ILE A 105 -0.16 12.12 -24.37
CA ILE A 105 1.22 12.43 -24.80
C ILE A 105 1.43 11.87 -26.22
N PRO A 106 1.77 12.71 -27.21
CA PRO A 106 2.06 12.23 -28.57
C PRO A 106 3.25 11.28 -28.58
N SER A 107 3.21 10.26 -29.46
CA SER A 107 4.28 9.28 -29.64
C SER A 107 4.60 8.45 -28.39
N LEU A 108 3.65 8.33 -27.46
CA LEU A 108 3.82 7.50 -26.27
C LEU A 108 3.74 6.00 -26.65
N ASN A 109 4.78 5.24 -26.27
CA ASN A 109 4.85 3.81 -26.54
C ASN A 109 4.03 3.00 -25.54
N ASP A 110 3.18 2.10 -26.03
CA ASP A 110 2.42 1.19 -25.17
C ASP A 110 3.36 0.23 -24.38
N PRO A 111 3.35 0.25 -23.04
CA PRO A 111 4.22 -0.55 -22.19
C PRO A 111 3.89 -2.04 -22.25
N SER A 112 2.70 -2.42 -22.75
CA SER A 112 2.36 -3.82 -23.00
C SER A 112 3.38 -4.49 -23.93
N LYS A 113 3.91 -3.75 -24.91
CA LYS A 113 4.90 -4.22 -25.88
C LYS A 113 6.27 -4.48 -25.25
N ILE A 114 6.62 -3.74 -24.20
CA ILE A 114 7.87 -3.93 -23.45
C ILE A 114 7.80 -5.21 -22.63
N PHE A 115 6.68 -5.45 -21.95
CA PHE A 115 6.49 -6.63 -21.10
C PHE A 115 6.43 -7.94 -21.89
N LEU A 116 5.83 -7.94 -23.08
CA LEU A 116 5.82 -9.12 -23.96
C LEU A 116 7.24 -9.55 -24.37
N LYS A 117 8.13 -8.58 -24.62
CA LYS A 117 9.53 -8.84 -24.97
C LYS A 117 10.32 -9.43 -23.79
N LEU A 118 10.17 -8.85 -22.60
CA LEU A 118 10.84 -9.34 -21.38
C LEU A 118 10.33 -10.71 -20.91
N HIS A 119 9.03 -11.01 -21.09
CA HIS A 119 8.49 -12.33 -20.78
C HIS A 119 8.98 -13.41 -21.75
N GLN A 120 9.13 -13.09 -23.04
CA GLN A 120 9.75 -14.02 -24.00
C GLN A 120 11.22 -14.25 -23.64
N GLU A 121 12.01 -13.20 -23.44
CA GLU A 121 13.44 -13.31 -23.10
C GLU A 121 13.69 -14.10 -21.81
N SER A 122 12.89 -13.87 -20.76
CA SER A 122 12.98 -14.62 -19.50
C SER A 122 12.51 -16.08 -19.61
N TYR A 123 11.49 -16.36 -20.45
CA TYR A 123 11.07 -17.74 -20.74
C TYR A 123 12.17 -18.51 -21.49
N TYR A 124 12.82 -17.90 -22.48
CA TYR A 124 13.93 -18.51 -23.21
C TYR A 124 15.17 -18.68 -22.33
N PHE A 125 15.53 -17.69 -21.50
CA PHE A 125 16.64 -17.80 -20.55
C PHE A 125 16.48 -19.00 -19.60
N ASN A 126 15.27 -19.21 -19.05
CA ASN A 126 15.02 -20.35 -18.16
C ASN A 126 14.99 -21.73 -18.85
N LYS A 127 14.92 -21.76 -20.19
CA LYS A 127 14.91 -23.00 -20.99
C LYS A 127 16.31 -23.36 -21.52
N THR A 128 17.20 -22.38 -21.68
CA THR A 128 18.57 -22.59 -22.17
C THR A 128 19.55 -22.99 -21.07
N TYR A 129 19.23 -22.69 -19.81
CA TYR A 129 20.08 -22.99 -18.64
C TYR A 129 19.47 -24.02 -17.67
N ARG A 130 18.63 -24.92 -18.20
CA ARG A 130 18.16 -26.13 -17.51
C ARG A 130 18.64 -27.37 -18.23
#